data_AF-A0A537WAP7-F1
#
_entry.id   AF-A0A537WAP7-F1
#
_cell.length_a   1.000
_cell.length_b   1.000
_cell.length_c   1.000
_cell.angle_alpha   90.00
_cell.angle_beta   90.00
_cell.angle_gamma   90.00
#
_symmetry.space_group_name_H-M   'P 1'
#
loop_
_entity.id
_entity.type
_entity.pdbx_description
1 polymer ?
#
loop_
_entity_poly.entity_id
_entity_poly.type
_entity_poly.pdbx_seq_one_letter_code
_entity_poly.pdbx_strand_id
1 'polypeptide(L)'
;MARISYANVDASADPELRGYMEQARRFGTPRPETQAIRSHVPAVAKAFSRAWERLFRNGLVEHPLKELCRVYVSKTIECSY
;
A
#
# COMPACT_ATOMS: atom_id res chain seq x y z
N MET A 1 -13.40 10.27 -0.36
CA MET A 1 -12.84 10.49 1.00
C MET A 1 -13.01 9.20 1.80
N ALA A 2 -12.01 8.80 2.58
CA ALA A 2 -12.08 7.59 3.40
C ALA A 2 -13.17 7.71 4.48
N ARG A 3 -13.95 6.63 4.70
CA ARG A 3 -14.96 6.54 5.77
C ARG A 3 -14.42 5.90 7.06
N ILE A 4 -13.11 5.68 7.11
CA ILE A 4 -12.37 5.08 8.23
C ILE A 4 -11.28 6.09 8.61
N SER A 5 -11.01 6.23 9.90
CA SER A 5 -9.92 7.09 10.40
C SER A 5 -8.55 6.59 9.93
N TYR A 6 -7.50 7.38 10.15
CA TYR A 6 -6.12 6.98 9.89
C TYR A 6 -5.46 6.51 11.19
N ALA A 7 -4.87 5.31 11.20
CA ALA A 7 -4.12 4.84 12.35
C ALA A 7 -2.83 5.66 12.54
N ASN A 8 -2.44 5.92 13.79
CA ASN A 8 -1.14 6.52 14.10
C ASN A 8 -0.05 5.44 14.02
N VAL A 9 0.45 5.19 12.81
CA VAL A 9 1.45 4.14 12.55
C VAL A 9 2.79 4.45 13.20
N ASP A 10 3.13 5.73 13.38
CA ASP A 10 4.40 6.12 14.02
C ASP A 10 4.44 5.72 15.51
N ALA A 11 3.28 5.67 16.17
CA ALA A 11 3.14 5.18 17.55
C ALA A 11 3.09 3.64 17.65
N SER A 12 3.10 2.91 16.53
CA SER A 12 3.06 1.44 16.53
C SER A 12 4.36 0.85 17.06
N ALA A 13 4.24 -0.10 17.99
CA ALA A 13 5.37 -0.92 18.44
C ALA A 13 5.89 -1.89 17.37
N ASP A 14 5.12 -2.11 16.29
CA ASP A 14 5.46 -3.03 15.21
C ASP A 14 6.41 -2.38 14.18
N PRO A 15 7.69 -2.77 14.13
CA PRO A 15 8.67 -2.16 13.23
C PRO A 15 8.38 -2.44 11.76
N GLU A 16 7.70 -3.56 11.44
CA GLU A 16 7.34 -3.91 10.07
C GLU A 16 6.31 -2.92 9.51
N LEU A 17 5.32 -2.52 10.33
CA LEU A 17 4.33 -1.52 9.95
C LEU A 17 4.95 -0.13 9.76
N ARG A 18 5.86 0.28 10.65
CA ARG A 18 6.59 1.55 10.51
C ARG A 18 7.42 1.57 9.23
N GLY A 19 8.11 0.47 8.92
CA GLY A 19 8.88 0.33 7.68
C GLY A 19 8.00 0.45 6.42
N TYR A 20 6.79 -0.12 6.42
CA TYR A 20 5.85 0.06 5.30
C TYR A 20 5.37 1.50 5.15
N MET A 21 5.17 2.22 6.26
CA MET A 21 4.78 3.63 6.24
C MET A 21 5.89 4.52 5.69
N GLU A 22 7.15 4.27 6.09
CA GLU A 22 8.31 4.99 5.55
C GLU A 22 8.45 4.78 4.04
N GLN A 23 8.29 3.54 3.57
CA GLN A 23 8.32 3.25 2.13
C GLN A 23 7.18 3.93 1.38
N ALA A 24 5.97 3.94 1.95
CA ALA A 24 4.83 4.64 1.37
C ALA A 24 5.08 6.15 1.25
N ARG A 25 5.69 6.78 2.28
CA ARG A 25 6.09 8.19 2.24
C ARG A 25 7.16 8.46 1.18
N ARG A 26 8.11 7.55 1.00
CA ARG A 26 9.22 7.69 0.04
C ARG A 26 8.78 7.52 -1.41
N PHE A 27 7.96 6.50 -1.70
CA PHE A 27 7.63 6.11 -3.07
C PHE A 27 6.21 6.52 -3.49
N GLY A 28 5.38 6.99 -2.56
CA GLY A 28 3.98 7.37 -2.79
C GLY A 28 3.05 6.19 -3.14
N THR A 29 3.57 4.96 -3.19
CA THR A 29 2.84 3.77 -3.62
C THR A 29 3.20 2.54 -2.77
N PRO A 30 2.21 1.92 -2.08
CA PRO A 30 0.86 2.42 -1.86
C PRO A 30 0.88 3.74 -1.09
N ARG A 31 -0.16 4.57 -1.25
CA ARG A 31 -0.20 5.89 -0.60
C ARG A 31 -0.17 5.78 0.94
N PRO A 32 0.49 6.71 1.66
CA PRO A 32 0.51 6.74 3.12
C PRO A 32 -0.88 6.67 3.76
N GLU A 33 -1.87 7.35 3.20
CA GLU A 33 -3.26 7.37 3.69
C GLU A 33 -3.89 5.98 3.65
N THR A 34 -3.72 5.25 2.55
CA THR A 34 -4.24 3.88 2.41
C THR A 34 -3.52 2.93 3.36
N GLN A 35 -2.20 3.09 3.54
CA GLN A 35 -1.44 2.28 4.49
C GLN A 35 -1.87 2.57 5.93
N ALA A 36 -2.17 3.82 6.28
CA ALA A 36 -2.67 4.18 7.59
C ALA A 36 -4.06 3.59 7.87
N ILE A 37 -4.96 3.53 6.86
CA ILE A 37 -6.26 2.84 7.00
C ILE A 37 -6.05 1.34 7.24
N ARG A 38 -5.22 0.67 6.43
CA ARG A 38 -4.97 -0.78 6.61
C ARG A 38 -4.32 -1.10 7.96
N SER A 39 -3.54 -0.16 8.50
CA SER A 39 -2.81 -0.35 9.75
C SER A 39 -3.69 -0.40 11.00
N HIS A 40 -4.99 -0.08 10.89
CA HIS A 40 -5.97 -0.42 11.94
C HIS A 40 -6.02 -1.92 12.24
N VAL A 41 -5.71 -2.75 11.23
CA VAL A 41 -5.61 -4.21 11.39
C VAL A 41 -4.21 -4.65 10.92
N PRO A 42 -3.23 -4.79 11.82
CA PRO A 42 -1.84 -5.14 11.49
C PRO A 42 -1.70 -6.33 10.55
N ALA A 43 -2.50 -7.39 10.73
CA ALA A 43 -2.48 -8.56 9.86
C ALA A 43 -2.83 -8.22 8.40
N VAL A 44 -3.80 -7.34 8.18
CA VAL A 44 -4.20 -6.87 6.83
C VAL A 44 -3.10 -6.03 6.21
N ALA A 45 -2.51 -5.10 6.96
CA ALA A 45 -1.42 -4.27 6.47
C ALA A 45 -0.20 -5.10 6.04
N LYS A 46 0.15 -6.14 6.82
CA LYS A 46 1.24 -7.07 6.51
C LYS A 46 0.95 -7.96 5.31
N ALA A 47 -0.23 -8.57 5.27
CA ALA A 47 -0.63 -9.43 4.16
C ALA A 47 -0.58 -8.67 2.82
N PHE A 48 -1.09 -7.45 2.80
CA PHE A 48 -1.02 -6.58 1.62
C PHE A 48 0.42 -6.21 1.26
N SER A 49 1.18 -5.66 2.21
CA SER A 49 2.50 -5.07 1.92
C SER A 49 3.54 -6.11 1.51
N ARG A 50 3.48 -7.32 2.08
CA ARG A 50 4.34 -8.44 1.68
C ARG A 50 4.06 -8.89 0.24
N ALA A 51 2.78 -8.97 -0.15
CA ALA A 51 2.40 -9.31 -1.51
C ALA A 51 2.82 -8.21 -2.49
N TRP A 52 2.59 -6.94 -2.14
CA TRP A 52 3.05 -5.79 -2.93
C TRP A 52 4.56 -5.81 -3.17
N GLU A 53 5.35 -6.07 -2.12
CA GLU A 53 6.81 -6.18 -2.24
C GLU A 53 7.24 -7.27 -3.21
N ARG A 54 6.69 -8.48 -3.03
CA ARG A 54 7.08 -9.67 -3.78
C ARG A 54 6.64 -9.63 -5.24
N LEU A 55 5.43 -9.14 -5.51
CA LEU A 55 4.82 -9.21 -6.83
C LEU A 55 5.01 -7.91 -7.61
N PHE A 56 4.78 -6.78 -6.95
CA PHE A 56 4.72 -5.50 -7.63
C PHE A 56 6.10 -4.84 -7.76
N ARG A 57 6.86 -4.76 -6.67
CA ARG A 57 8.22 -4.19 -6.72
C ARG A 57 9.26 -5.17 -7.26
N ASN A 58 9.36 -6.36 -6.66
CA ASN A 58 10.41 -7.33 -6.98
C ASN A 58 9.96 -8.48 -7.89
N GLY A 59 8.73 -8.42 -8.42
CA GLY A 59 8.23 -9.47 -9.31
C GLY A 59 8.87 -9.44 -10.70
N LEU A 60 8.65 -10.50 -11.47
CA LEU A 60 9.35 -10.80 -12.74
C LEU A 60 9.16 -9.76 -13.85
N VAL A 61 7.97 -9.20 -13.96
CA VAL A 61 7.64 -8.24 -15.03
C VAL A 61 8.27 -6.88 -14.72
N GLU A 62 8.55 -6.08 -15.74
CA GLU A 62 9.05 -4.72 -15.55
C GLU A 62 8.03 -3.81 -14.85
N HIS A 63 8.53 -2.86 -14.06
CA HIS A 63 7.69 -1.97 -13.27
C HIS A 63 6.75 -1.08 -14.11
N PRO A 64 7.16 -0.49 -15.25
CA PRO A 64 6.27 0.34 -16.07
C PRO A 64 5.04 -0.42 -16.57
N LEU A 65 5.21 -1.67 -17.01
CA LEU A 65 4.09 -2.51 -17.46
C LEU A 65 3.13 -2.83 -16.32
N LYS A 66 3.65 -3.15 -15.13
CA LYS A 66 2.83 -3.35 -13.92
C LYS A 66 2.01 -2.12 -13.55
N GLU A 67 2.56 -0.92 -13.71
CA GLU A 67 1.84 0.35 -13.48
C GLU A 67 0.73 0.57 -14.52
N LEU A 68 0.98 0.29 -15.80
CA LEU A 68 -0.04 0.36 -16.84
C LEU A 68 -1.21 -0.59 -16.54
N CYS A 69 -0.91 -1.84 -16.16
CA CYS A 69 -1.94 -2.80 -15.74
C CYS A 69 -2.73 -2.29 -14.52
N ARG A 70 -2.04 -1.72 -13.51
CA ARG A 70 -2.67 -1.18 -12.31
C ARG A 70 -3.64 -0.05 -12.65
N VAL A 71 -3.25 0.90 -13.50
CA VAL A 71 -4.11 2.00 -13.94
C VAL A 71 -5.29 1.50 -14.77
N TYR A 72 -5.06 0.56 -15.68
CA TYR A 72 -6.12 -0.04 -16.49
C TYR A 72 -7.18 -0.69 -15.60
N VAL A 73 -6.77 -1.59 -14.70
CA VAL A 73 -7.67 -2.27 -13.77
C VAL A 73 -8.40 -1.27 -12.86
N SER A 74 -7.71 -0.24 -12.34
CA SER A 74 -8.38 0.79 -11.53
C SER A 74 -9.46 1.52 -12.32
N LYS A 75 -9.24 1.84 -13.59
CA LYS A 75 -10.24 2.50 -14.44
C LYS A 75 -11.43 1.58 -14.76
N THR A 76 -11.21 0.29 -14.99
CA THR A 76 -12.30 -0.65 -15.34
C THR A 76 -13.25 -0.91 -14.18
N ILE A 77 -12.81 -0.71 -12.93
CA ILE A 77 -13.64 -0.85 -11.73
C ILE A 77 -14.02 0.50 -11.10
N GLU A 78 -13.79 1.61 -11.81
CA GLU A 78 -14.10 2.97 -11.33
C GLU A 78 -13.45 3.32 -9.98
N CYS A 79 -12.25 2.79 -9.72
CA CYS A 79 -11.47 3.09 -8.53
C CYS A 79 -10.82 4.47 -8.66
N SER A 80 -11.34 5.45 -7.90
CA SER A 80 -10.90 6.84 -7.88
C SER A 80 -9.85 7.17 -6.81
N TYR A 81 -9.27 6.15 -6.17
CA TYR A 81 -8.36 6.32 -5.03
C TYR A 81 -7.00 6.91 -5.41
#